data_AF-A0A484ZG16-F1
#
_entry.id   AF-A0A484ZG16-F1
#
_cell.length_a   1.000
_cell.length_b   1.000
_cell.length_c   1.000
_cell.angle_alpha   90.00
_cell.angle_beta   90.00
_cell.angle_gamma   90.00
#
_symmetry.space_group_name_H-M   'P 1'
#
loop_
_entity.id
_entity.type
_entity.pdbx_description
1 polymer ?
#
loop_
_entity_poly.entity_id
_entity_poly.type
_entity_poly.pdbx_seq_one_letter_code
_entity_poly.pdbx_strand_id
1 'polypeptide(L)'
;MRDLRDSGDTILSLSGIFSGTLSWLFLQFDGTVPFSELVEQAWQQGLTEPDPRVDLSGQDVMRKLVILAREAGYDIEPDHVRVESLVAEGAEEDRLITSLRMLKR
;
A
#
# COMPACT_ATOMS: atom_id res chain seq x y z
N MET A 1 13.59 2.77 -17.15
CA MET A 1 14.71 2.70 -16.19
C MET A 1 15.94 2.10 -16.84
N ARG A 2 15.83 0.90 -17.41
CA ARG A 2 16.92 0.26 -18.14
C ARG A 2 17.48 1.13 -19.27
N ASP A 3 16.62 1.67 -20.12
CA ASP A 3 17.05 2.56 -21.22
C ASP A 3 17.83 3.80 -20.73
N LEU A 4 17.40 4.40 -19.62
CA LEU A 4 18.10 5.55 -19.00
C LEU A 4 19.50 5.15 -18.51
N ARG A 5 19.61 3.96 -17.90
CA ARG A 5 20.92 3.45 -17.47
C ARG A 5 21.81 3.09 -18.65
N ASP A 6 21.25 2.48 -19.68
CA ASP A 6 21.97 2.08 -20.88
C ASP A 6 22.43 3.30 -21.71
N SER A 7 21.74 4.44 -21.60
CA SER A 7 22.18 5.73 -22.16
C SER A 7 23.21 6.48 -21.30
N GLY A 8 23.58 5.94 -20.13
CA GLY A 8 24.57 6.52 -19.22
C GLY A 8 23.99 7.48 -18.18
N ASP A 9 22.66 7.60 -18.06
CA ASP A 9 22.04 8.42 -17.03
C ASP A 9 22.16 7.75 -15.66
N THR A 10 22.28 8.59 -14.63
CA THR A 10 22.24 8.16 -13.23
C THR A 10 20.87 8.52 -12.65
N ILE A 11 20.12 7.51 -12.22
CA ILE A 11 18.87 7.73 -11.49
C ILE A 11 19.24 8.24 -10.10
N LEU A 12 18.69 9.39 -9.68
CA LEU A 12 18.97 9.99 -8.37
C LEU A 12 17.87 9.71 -7.35
N SER A 13 16.62 9.60 -7.82
CA SER A 13 15.47 9.34 -6.97
C SER A 13 14.32 8.75 -7.77
N LEU A 14 13.46 8.03 -7.05
CA LEU A 14 12.20 7.50 -7.55
C LEU A 14 11.11 7.83 -6.52
N SER A 15 10.00 8.39 -6.98
CA SER A 15 8.81 8.59 -6.18
C SER A 15 7.56 8.25 -7.01
N GLY A 16 6.50 7.81 -6.33
CA GLY A 16 5.27 7.42 -6.99
C GLY A 16 4.28 6.73 -6.06
N ILE A 17 3.08 6.53 -6.57
CA ILE A 17 2.03 5.75 -5.91
C ILE A 17 2.01 4.36 -6.56
N PHE A 18 2.25 3.32 -5.76
CA PHE A 18 2.40 1.95 -6.25
C PHE A 18 1.26 1.01 -5.82
N SER A 19 0.22 1.53 -5.16
CA SER A 19 -0.99 0.79 -4.77
C SER A 19 -2.24 1.53 -5.22
N GLY A 20 -3.10 0.85 -5.98
CA GLY A 20 -4.38 1.40 -6.42
C GLY A 20 -5.34 1.63 -5.26
N THR A 21 -5.41 0.69 -4.32
CA THR A 21 -6.24 0.76 -3.11
C THR A 21 -5.83 1.94 -2.23
N LEU A 22 -4.53 2.10 -1.93
CA LEU A 22 -4.05 3.23 -1.14
C LEU A 22 -4.26 4.56 -1.88
N SER A 23 -4.03 4.59 -3.20
CA SER A 23 -4.30 5.78 -4.02
C SER A 23 -5.75 6.24 -3.87
N TRP A 24 -6.70 5.30 -3.98
CA TRP A 24 -8.12 5.60 -3.85
C TRP A 24 -8.45 6.10 -2.44
N LEU A 25 -8.01 5.39 -1.40
CA LEU A 25 -8.26 5.76 0.00
C LEU A 25 -7.76 7.17 0.31
N PHE A 26 -6.52 7.50 -0.06
CA PHE A 26 -5.95 8.83 0.18
C PHE A 26 -6.56 9.92 -0.69
N LEU A 27 -7.08 9.58 -1.88
CA LEU A 27 -7.81 10.53 -2.71
C LEU A 27 -9.18 10.87 -2.10
N GLN A 28 -9.84 9.91 -1.46
CA GLN A 28 -11.16 10.13 -0.84
C GLN A 28 -11.09 10.68 0.59
N PHE A 29 -9.98 10.46 1.29
CA PHE A 29 -9.87 10.86 2.69
C PHE A 29 -9.69 12.37 2.86
N ASP A 30 -10.74 13.04 3.31
CA ASP A 30 -10.76 14.48 3.66
C ASP A 30 -10.88 14.73 5.17
N GLY A 31 -10.95 13.67 5.98
CA GLY A 31 -11.08 13.72 7.44
C GLY A 31 -12.51 13.95 7.96
N THR A 32 -13.51 14.06 7.08
CA THR A 32 -14.92 14.23 7.49
C THR A 32 -15.54 12.94 8.02
N VAL A 33 -15.06 11.79 7.53
CA VAL A 33 -15.46 10.45 7.95
C VAL A 33 -14.27 9.68 8.53
N PRO A 34 -14.50 8.71 9.44
CA PRO A 34 -13.43 7.84 9.94
C PRO A 34 -12.75 7.08 8.79
N PHE A 35 -11.42 6.97 8.82
CA PHE A 35 -10.66 6.22 7.80
C PHE A 35 -11.12 4.76 7.68
N SER A 36 -11.53 4.13 8.80
CA SER A 36 -12.08 2.77 8.81
C SER A 36 -13.35 2.63 7.97
N GLU A 37 -14.19 3.67 7.91
CA GLU A 37 -15.40 3.68 7.08
C GLU A 37 -15.05 3.75 5.60
N LEU A 38 -14.02 4.53 5.22
CA LEU A 38 -13.53 4.54 3.84
C LEU A 38 -12.92 3.20 3.43
N VAL A 39 -12.20 2.53 4.33
CA VAL A 39 -11.68 1.17 4.08
C VAL A 39 -12.82 0.19 3.84
N GLU A 40 -13.90 0.28 4.63
CA GLU A 40 -15.11 -0.51 4.42
C GLU A 40 -15.75 -0.23 3.06
N GLN A 41 -15.91 1.04 2.69
CA GLN A 41 -16.47 1.42 1.39
C GLN A 41 -15.62 0.89 0.23
N ALA A 42 -14.28 0.99 0.32
CA ALA A 42 -13.36 0.43 -0.66
C ALA A 42 -13.53 -1.09 -0.80
N TRP A 43 -13.65 -1.80 0.33
CA TRP A 43 -13.88 -3.25 0.34
C TRP A 43 -15.23 -3.64 -0.27
N GLN A 44 -16.31 -2.91 0.05
CA GLN A 44 -17.64 -3.13 -0.53
C GLN A 44 -17.66 -2.91 -2.05
N GLN A 45 -16.83 -2.00 -2.56
CA GLN A 45 -16.64 -1.74 -3.99
C GLN A 45 -15.68 -2.73 -4.67
N GLY A 46 -15.07 -3.66 -3.92
CA GLY A 46 -14.10 -4.62 -4.45
C GLY A 46 -12.75 -4.00 -4.82
N LEU A 47 -12.39 -2.88 -4.21
CA LEU A 47 -11.14 -2.15 -4.45
C LEU A 47 -9.98 -2.61 -3.56
N THR A 48 -10.24 -3.48 -2.58
CA THR A 48 -9.24 -4.05 -1.67
C THR A 48 -9.11 -5.55 -1.92
N GLU A 49 -8.05 -6.13 -1.37
CA GLU A 49 -7.97 -7.58 -1.14
C GLU A 49 -9.10 -8.07 -0.21
N PRO A 50 -9.41 -9.38 -0.18
CA PRO A 50 -10.42 -9.95 0.72
C PRO A 50 -10.18 -9.59 2.19
N ASP A 51 -8.90 -9.47 2.57
CA ASP A 51 -8.44 -8.87 3.81
C ASP A 51 -7.76 -7.51 3.52
N PRO A 52 -8.40 -6.36 3.83
CA PRO A 52 -7.85 -5.04 3.57
C PRO A 52 -6.49 -4.77 4.22
N ARG A 53 -6.12 -5.53 5.25
CA ARG A 53 -4.80 -5.38 5.90
C ARG A 53 -3.66 -5.70 4.95
N VAL A 54 -3.88 -6.53 3.94
CA VAL A 54 -2.87 -6.83 2.92
C VAL A 54 -2.46 -5.56 2.20
N ASP A 55 -3.43 -4.74 1.78
CA ASP A 55 -3.17 -3.44 1.14
C ASP A 55 -2.59 -2.41 2.13
N LEU A 56 -3.19 -2.32 3.33
CA LEU A 56 -2.80 -1.35 4.36
C LEU A 56 -1.45 -1.63 5.03
N SER A 57 -0.94 -2.86 4.90
CA SER A 57 0.37 -3.25 5.43
C SER A 57 1.54 -2.55 4.73
N GLY A 58 1.35 -2.09 3.48
CA GLY A 58 2.40 -1.52 2.65
C GLY A 58 3.41 -2.54 2.09
N GLN A 59 3.23 -3.85 2.36
CA GLN A 59 4.16 -4.89 1.94
C GLN A 59 4.23 -5.06 0.41
N ASP A 60 3.10 -4.91 -0.29
CA ASP A 60 3.07 -4.91 -1.75
C ASP A 60 3.83 -3.72 -2.35
N VAL A 61 3.64 -2.53 -1.76
CA VAL A 61 4.37 -1.30 -2.15
C VAL A 61 5.87 -1.46 -1.94
N MET A 62 6.29 -2.03 -0.80
CA MET A 62 7.68 -2.34 -0.51
C MET A 62 8.30 -3.25 -1.58
N ARG A 63 7.64 -4.36 -1.93
CA ARG A 63 8.12 -5.29 -2.97
C ARG A 63 8.32 -4.58 -4.32
N LYS A 64 7.38 -3.72 -4.70
CA LYS A 64 7.48 -2.91 -5.94
C LYS A 64 8.65 -1.93 -5.88
N LEU A 65 8.87 -1.27 -4.75
CA LEU A 65 10.00 -0.35 -4.54
C LEU A 65 11.36 -1.06 -4.63
N VAL A 66 11.50 -2.23 -4.01
CA VAL A 66 12.73 -3.04 -4.09
C VAL A 66 13.04 -3.42 -5.53
N ILE A 67 12.03 -3.87 -6.31
CA ILE A 67 12.20 -4.19 -7.72
C ILE A 67 12.68 -2.95 -8.50
N LEU A 68 12.04 -1.80 -8.30
CA LEU A 68 12.39 -0.57 -9.03
C LEU A 68 13.78 -0.04 -8.64
N ALA A 69 14.17 -0.14 -7.37
CA ALA A 69 15.51 0.21 -6.92
C ALA A 69 16.58 -0.69 -7.57
N ARG A 70 16.34 -2.00 -7.63
CA ARG A 70 17.24 -2.95 -8.31
C ARG A 70 17.35 -2.69 -9.81
N GLU A 71 16.24 -2.39 -10.48
CA GLU A 71 16.24 -1.97 -11.89
C GLU A 71 17.00 -0.66 -12.09
N ALA A 72 16.97 0.25 -11.11
CA ALA A 72 17.75 1.48 -11.11
C ALA A 72 19.25 1.27 -10.79
N GLY A 73 19.67 0.05 -10.48
CA GLY A 73 21.06 -0.32 -10.22
C GLY A 73 21.48 -0.26 -8.76
N TYR A 74 20.53 -0.16 -7.82
CA TYR A 74 20.79 -0.17 -6.40
C TYR A 74 20.63 -1.58 -5.82
N ASP A 75 21.59 -2.00 -4.98
CA ASP A 75 21.51 -3.24 -4.24
C ASP A 75 20.74 -3.01 -2.92
N ILE A 76 19.42 -3.22 -2.98
CA ILE A 76 18.49 -3.05 -1.86
C ILE A 76 17.79 -4.38 -1.56
N GLU A 77 17.66 -4.69 -0.28
CA GLU A 77 16.87 -5.78 0.28
C GLU A 77 15.61 -5.22 0.97
N PRO A 78 14.55 -6.03 1.16
CA PRO A 78 13.31 -5.57 1.78
C PRO A 78 13.46 -4.94 3.17
N ASP A 79 14.39 -5.44 3.99
CA ASP A 79 14.68 -4.94 5.34
C ASP A 79 15.38 -3.57 5.34
N HIS A 80 15.96 -3.15 4.21
CA HIS A 80 16.47 -1.79 4.02
C HIS A 80 15.35 -0.78 3.74
N VAL A 81 14.12 -1.22 3.49
CA VAL A 81 12.99 -0.34 3.17
C VAL A 81 12.18 -0.08 4.44
N ARG A 82 12.12 1.20 4.85
CA ARG A 82 11.19 1.63 5.90
C ARG A 82 9.77 1.60 5.35
N VAL A 83 8.92 0.78 5.96
CA VAL A 83 7.48 0.70 5.67
C VAL A 83 6.71 1.21 6.87
N GLU A 84 5.79 2.14 6.64
CA GLU A 84 4.85 2.60 7.65
C GLU A 84 3.49 1.97 7.37
N SER A 85 3.06 1.06 8.25
CA SER A 85 1.79 0.39 8.11
C SER A 85 0.64 1.28 8.56
N LEU A 86 -0.47 1.23 7.82
CA LEU A 86 -1.74 1.86 8.22
C LEU A 86 -2.63 0.91 9.04
N VAL A 87 -2.15 -0.31 9.32
CA VAL A 87 -2.85 -1.25 10.20
C VAL A 87 -2.59 -0.82 11.65
N ALA A 88 -3.65 -0.57 12.40
CA ALA A 88 -3.55 -0.13 13.79
C ALA A 88 -2.83 -1.18 14.67
N GLU A 89 -1.96 -0.72 15.57
CA GLU A 89 -1.31 -1.57 16.57
C GLU A 89 -2.38 -2.25 17.44
N GLY A 90 -2.36 -3.58 17.50
CA GLY A 90 -3.36 -4.36 18.25
C GLY A 90 -4.66 -4.67 17.49
N ALA A 91 -4.75 -4.34 16.19
CA ALA A 91 -5.77 -4.90 15.32
C ALA A 91 -5.46 -6.39 15.07
N GLU A 92 -5.72 -7.23 16.07
CA GLU A 92 -5.62 -8.68 15.94
C GLU A 92 -6.48 -9.19 14.78
N GLU A 93 -6.14 -10.41 14.36
CA GLU A 93 -6.59 -11.10 13.15
C GLU A 93 -8.12 -11.06 12.90
N ASP A 94 -8.91 -10.83 13.96
CA ASP A 94 -10.37 -10.92 13.97
C ASP A 94 -11.19 -9.61 13.97
N ARG A 95 -10.67 -8.45 14.38
CA ARG A 95 -11.57 -7.29 14.66
C ARG A 95 -12.05 -6.52 13.43
N LEU A 96 -11.21 -6.31 12.42
CA LEU A 96 -11.62 -5.65 11.17
C LEU A 96 -12.61 -6.52 10.39
N ILE A 97 -12.31 -7.82 10.26
CA ILE A 97 -13.16 -8.77 9.53
C ILE A 97 -14.48 -9.03 10.26
N THR A 98 -14.48 -9.11 11.60
CA THR A 98 -15.72 -9.31 12.37
C THR A 98 -16.67 -8.13 12.26
N SER A 99 -16.18 -6.89 12.37
CA SER A 99 -17.02 -5.69 12.19
C SER A 99 -17.63 -5.62 10.79
N LEU A 100 -16.84 -5.90 9.75
CA LEU A 100 -17.31 -5.92 8.35
C LEU A 100 -18.30 -7.08 8.06
N ARG A 101 -18.14 -8.23 8.72
CA ARG A 101 -19.08 -9.36 8.61
C ARG A 101 -20.40 -9.09 9.34
N MET A 102 -20.40 -8.32 10.43
CA MET A 102 -21.61 -7.97 11.18
C MET A 102 -22.52 -6.97 10.45
N LEU A 103 -21.95 -6.14 9.56
CA LEU A 103 -22.70 -5.17 8.74
C LEU A 103 -23.39 -5.77 7.51
N LYS A 104 -23.15 -7.06 7.20
CA LYS A 104 -23.81 -7.81 6.10
C LYS A 104 -25.08 -8.58 6.51
N ARG A 105 -25.81 -8.13 7.53
CA ARG A 105 -27.13 -8.70 7.88
C ARG A 105 -28.29 -7.80 7.46
#